data_AF-A0AAJ2VNI0-F1
#
_entry.id   AF-A0AAJ2VNI0-F1
#
_cell.length_a   1.000
_cell.length_b   1.000
_cell.length_c   1.000
_cell.angle_alpha   90.00
_cell.angle_beta   90.00
_cell.angle_gamma   90.00
#
_symmetry.space_group_name_H-M   'P 1'
#
loop_
_entity.id
_entity.type
_entity.pdbx_description
1 polymer ?
#
loop_
_entity_poly.entity_id
_entity_poly.type
_entity_poly.pdbx_seq_one_letter_code
_entity_poly.pdbx_strand_id
1 'polypeptide(L)'
;MTSEQRQLRQTLIFLRTSFEAVQHSIAGRLDDPLPCWLDTSMLTLLSRELTRCSQQAKPLFAPPVTEQIFIASQQCDLLLKQCPGVLSSAVCHRQLSTIMLALTNAIEQINTPAKRRWPWQRA
;
A
#
# COMPACT_ATOMS: atom_id res chain seq x y z
N MET A 1 0.61 -15.83 -14.77
CA MET A 1 0.07 -15.53 -13.43
C MET A 1 -0.89 -16.63 -13.00
N THR A 2 -0.69 -17.20 -11.81
CA THR A 2 -1.58 -18.18 -11.16
C THR A 2 -2.88 -17.51 -10.66
N SER A 3 -3.88 -18.29 -10.26
CA SER A 3 -5.13 -17.75 -9.67
C SER A 3 -4.85 -16.94 -8.40
N GLU A 4 -3.98 -17.45 -7.53
CA GLU A 4 -3.56 -16.81 -6.27
C GLU A 4 -2.86 -15.46 -6.52
N GLN A 5 -1.96 -15.40 -7.51
CA GLN A 5 -1.30 -14.15 -7.90
C GLN A 5 -2.31 -13.11 -8.41
N ARG A 6 -3.34 -13.52 -9.16
CA ARG A 6 -4.40 -12.61 -9.62
C ARG A 6 -5.26 -12.11 -8.47
N GLN A 7 -5.63 -13.00 -7.55
CA GLN A 7 -6.40 -12.65 -6.37
C GLN A 7 -5.63 -11.64 -5.50
N LEU A 8 -4.36 -11.92 -5.19
CA LEU A 8 -3.53 -11.02 -4.40
C LEU A 8 -3.33 -9.66 -5.08
N ARG A 9 -3.13 -9.64 -6.41
CA ARG A 9 -3.11 -8.39 -7.18
C ARG A 9 -4.40 -7.60 -7.03
N GLN A 10 -5.56 -8.25 -7.13
CA GLN A 10 -6.85 -7.58 -6.97
C GLN A 10 -7.02 -7.01 -5.55
N THR A 11 -6.58 -7.76 -4.53
CA THR A 11 -6.56 -7.28 -3.14
C THR A 11 -5.68 -6.05 -2.99
N LEU A 12 -4.47 -6.02 -3.59
CA LEU A 12 -3.60 -4.84 -3.53
C LEU A 12 -4.23 -3.61 -4.20
N ILE A 13 -4.94 -3.79 -5.32
CA ILE A 13 -5.71 -2.71 -5.98
C ILE A 13 -6.83 -2.20 -5.05
N PHE A 14 -7.56 -3.12 -4.42
CA PHE A 14 -8.59 -2.77 -3.44
C PHE A 14 -8.01 -2.00 -2.24
N LEU A 15 -6.86 -2.43 -1.71
CA LEU A 15 -6.19 -1.73 -0.62
C LEU A 15 -5.75 -0.32 -1.05
N ARG A 16 -5.13 -0.18 -2.22
CA ARG A 16 -4.69 1.13 -2.75
C ARG A 16 -5.88 2.10 -2.91
N THR A 17 -6.99 1.63 -3.47
CA THR A 17 -8.22 2.44 -3.61
C THR A 17 -8.88 2.73 -2.27
N SER A 18 -8.79 1.82 -1.29
CA SER A 18 -9.25 2.08 0.08
C SER A 18 -8.47 3.20 0.75
N PHE A 19 -7.13 3.17 0.67
CA PHE A 19 -6.28 4.26 1.18
C PHE A 19 -6.52 5.60 0.47
N GLU A 20 -6.83 5.56 -0.83
CA GLU A 20 -7.20 6.76 -1.58
C GLU A 20 -8.53 7.35 -1.10
N ALA A 21 -9.53 6.52 -0.80
CA ALA A 21 -10.78 6.98 -0.20
C ALA A 21 -10.54 7.61 1.19
N VAL A 22 -9.68 6.98 2.00
CA VAL A 22 -9.26 7.53 3.31
C VAL A 22 -8.59 8.90 3.13
N GLN A 23 -7.66 9.03 2.19
CA GLN A 23 -6.98 10.29 1.92
C GLN A 23 -7.94 11.40 1.48
N HIS A 24 -8.88 11.10 0.59
CA HIS A 24 -9.89 12.06 0.15
C HIS A 24 -10.81 12.52 1.29
N SER A 25 -11.11 11.65 2.26
CA SER A 25 -11.93 12.02 3.43
C SER A 25 -11.32 13.13 4.30
N ILE A 26 -9.99 13.30 4.25
CA ILE A 26 -9.25 14.32 5.01
C ILE A 26 -8.74 15.48 4.15
N ALA A 27 -8.87 15.41 2.82
CA ALA A 27 -8.34 16.41 1.89
C ALA A 27 -8.98 17.80 2.07
N GLY A 28 -10.23 17.86 2.55
CA GLY A 28 -10.90 19.14 2.86
C GLY A 28 -10.43 19.82 4.16
N ARG A 29 -9.53 19.18 4.92
CA ARG A 29 -9.05 19.65 6.23
C ARG A 29 -7.53 19.85 6.28
N LEU A 30 -6.88 20.01 5.13
CA LEU A 30 -5.41 20.06 5.06
C LEU A 30 -4.83 21.30 5.73
N ASP A 31 -5.54 22.43 5.67
CA ASP A 31 -5.17 23.69 6.32
C ASP A 31 -5.72 23.82 7.76
N ASP A 32 -6.42 22.79 8.25
CA ASP A 32 -6.97 22.77 9.61
C ASP A 32 -5.82 22.59 10.63
N PRO A 33 -5.65 23.52 11.59
CA PRO A 33 -4.63 23.38 12.63
C PRO A 33 -4.91 22.25 13.63
N LEU A 34 -6.13 21.68 13.60
CA LEU A 34 -6.50 20.57 14.47
C LEU A 34 -5.80 19.26 14.08
N PRO A 35 -5.55 18.37 15.05
CA PRO A 35 -4.97 17.06 14.76
C PRO A 35 -5.91 16.25 13.86
N CYS A 36 -5.36 15.33 13.06
CA CYS A 36 -6.16 14.50 12.17
C CYS A 36 -7.03 13.51 12.97
N TRP A 37 -8.33 13.53 12.68
CA TRP A 37 -9.29 12.55 13.18
C TRP A 37 -9.62 11.58 12.07
N LEU A 38 -8.82 10.51 11.99
CA LEU A 38 -9.05 9.41 11.08
C LEU A 38 -9.84 8.29 11.73
N ASP A 39 -10.62 7.58 10.92
CA ASP A 39 -11.21 6.32 11.34
C ASP A 39 -10.11 5.27 11.51
N THR A 40 -9.64 5.14 12.74
CA THR A 40 -8.60 4.17 13.12
C THR A 40 -9.10 2.74 13.07
N SER A 41 -10.41 2.50 13.13
CA SER A 41 -10.99 1.17 12.98
C SER A 41 -10.80 0.68 11.54
N MET A 42 -11.14 1.53 10.56
CA MET A 42 -10.90 1.24 9.14
C MET A 42 -9.41 1.08 8.84
N LEU A 43 -8.55 1.99 9.31
CA LEU A 43 -7.11 1.88 9.09
C LEU A 43 -6.49 0.62 9.73
N THR A 44 -7.00 0.19 10.89
CA THR A 44 -6.56 -1.05 11.54
C THR A 44 -6.91 -2.27 10.69
N LEU A 45 -8.10 -2.30 10.08
CA LEU A 45 -8.48 -3.38 9.16
C LEU A 45 -7.58 -3.40 7.92
N LEU A 46 -7.28 -2.23 7.33
CA LEU A 46 -6.38 -2.11 6.19
C LEU A 46 -4.94 -2.53 6.52
N SER A 47 -4.42 -2.16 7.69
CA SER A 47 -3.09 -2.59 8.19
C SER A 47 -3.01 -4.11 8.32
N ARG A 48 -4.02 -4.74 8.93
CA ARG A 48 -4.07 -6.20 9.08
C ARG A 48 -4.07 -6.91 7.71
N GLU A 49 -4.86 -6.42 6.77
CA GLU A 49 -4.94 -7.00 5.44
C GLU A 49 -3.66 -6.76 4.62
N LEU A 50 -3.01 -5.59 4.75
CA LEU A 50 -1.69 -5.34 4.18
C LEU A 50 -0.63 -6.30 4.73
N THR A 51 -0.63 -6.51 6.04
CA THR A 51 0.30 -7.43 6.70
C THR A 51 0.10 -8.86 6.20
N ARG A 52 -1.15 -9.30 6.06
CA ARG A 52 -1.50 -10.59 5.46
C ARG A 52 -1.02 -10.69 4.00
N CYS A 53 -1.26 -9.66 3.19
CA CYS A 53 -0.79 -9.59 1.81
C CYS A 53 0.74 -9.70 1.73
N SER A 54 1.47 -9.07 2.64
CA SER A 54 2.94 -9.14 2.68
C SER A 54 3.45 -10.57 2.92
N GLN A 55 2.76 -11.34 3.76
CA GLN A 55 3.11 -12.73 4.05
C GLN A 55 2.77 -13.64 2.86
N GLN A 56 1.60 -13.44 2.25
CA GLN A 56 1.16 -14.20 1.08
C GLN A 56 1.98 -13.89 -0.18
N ALA A 57 2.52 -12.68 -0.31
CA ALA A 57 3.31 -12.28 -1.46
C ALA A 57 4.68 -13.00 -1.53
N LYS A 58 5.28 -13.36 -0.39
CA LYS A 58 6.61 -13.99 -0.30
C LYS A 58 6.81 -15.20 -1.22
N PRO A 59 5.91 -16.22 -1.22
CA PRO A 59 6.04 -17.35 -2.13
C PRO A 59 5.55 -17.07 -3.56
N LEU A 60 4.81 -15.97 -3.78
CA LEU A 60 4.09 -15.72 -5.04
C LEU A 60 4.80 -14.74 -5.98
N PHE A 61 5.62 -13.83 -5.46
CA PHE A 61 6.24 -12.76 -6.25
C PHE A 61 7.74 -12.62 -5.99
N ALA A 62 8.42 -11.94 -6.91
CA ALA A 62 9.85 -11.64 -6.77
C ALA A 62 10.10 -10.66 -5.59
N PRO A 63 11.31 -10.66 -5.00
CA PRO A 63 11.65 -9.82 -3.85
C PRO A 63 11.28 -8.33 -3.97
N PRO A 64 11.45 -7.65 -5.12
CA PRO A 64 11.08 -6.25 -5.26
C PRO A 64 9.60 -5.96 -4.97
N VAL A 65 8.71 -6.86 -5.40
CA VAL A 65 7.26 -6.74 -5.15
C VAL A 65 6.96 -6.92 -3.67
N THR A 66 7.57 -7.94 -3.05
CA THR A 66 7.31 -8.29 -1.65
C THR A 66 7.85 -7.23 -0.71
N GLU A 67 8.99 -6.61 -1.04
CA GLU A 67 9.55 -5.45 -0.34
C GLU A 67 8.62 -4.23 -0.38
N GLN A 68 8.05 -3.88 -1.54
CA GLN A 68 7.13 -2.75 -1.65
C GLN A 68 5.86 -2.97 -0.81
N ILE A 69 5.31 -4.19 -0.81
CA ILE A 69 4.14 -4.53 0.02
C ILE A 69 4.49 -4.47 1.52
N PHE A 70 5.69 -4.94 1.89
CA PHE A 70 6.17 -4.85 3.26
C PHE A 70 6.37 -3.40 3.72
N ILE A 71 6.96 -2.54 2.88
CA ILE A 71 7.11 -1.10 3.14
C ILE A 71 5.74 -0.45 3.38
N ALA A 72 4.75 -0.73 2.53
CA ALA A 72 3.40 -0.21 2.69
C ALA A 72 2.78 -0.64 4.04
N SER A 73 2.98 -1.90 4.45
CA SER A 73 2.55 -2.41 5.76
C SER A 73 3.23 -1.67 6.92
N GLN A 74 4.55 -1.50 6.90
CA GLN A 74 5.28 -0.81 7.96
C GLN A 74 4.89 0.67 8.06
N GLN A 75 4.66 1.34 6.94
CA GLN A 75 4.19 2.73 6.91
C GLN A 75 2.78 2.86 7.47
N CYS A 76 1.88 1.91 7.18
CA CYS A 76 0.53 1.90 7.75
C CYS A 76 0.55 1.67 9.26
N ASP A 77 1.42 0.79 9.76
CA ASP A 77 1.58 0.55 11.20
C ASP A 77 2.16 1.78 11.91
N LEU A 78 3.10 2.48 11.28
CA LEU A 78 3.63 3.74 11.80
C LEU A 78 2.55 4.82 11.87
N LEU A 79 1.74 4.95 10.81
CA LEU A 79 0.63 5.89 10.76
C LEU A 79 -0.37 5.63 11.90
N LEU A 80 -0.72 4.35 12.15
CA LEU A 80 -1.62 3.95 13.25
C LEU A 80 -1.06 4.27 14.64
N LYS A 81 0.26 4.20 14.83
CA LYS A 81 0.89 4.60 16.11
C LYS A 81 0.87 6.11 16.34
N GLN A 82 0.70 6.89 15.28
CA GLN A 82 0.70 8.36 15.31
C GLN A 82 -0.72 8.95 15.16
N CYS A 83 -1.74 8.12 14.93
CA CYS A 83 -3.14 8.55 14.79
C CYS A 83 -4.05 7.80 15.78
N PRO A 84 -5.06 8.47 16.38
CA PRO A 84 -5.44 9.87 16.19
C PRO A 84 -4.67 10.80 17.16
N GLY A 85 -4.66 12.11 16.85
CA GLY A 85 -4.28 13.14 17.85
C GLY A 85 -2.83 13.64 17.84
N VAL A 86 -1.89 12.99 17.15
CA VAL A 86 -0.47 13.42 17.12
C VAL A 86 -0.12 14.18 15.83
N LEU A 87 -0.66 13.77 14.68
CA LEU A 87 -0.35 14.37 13.38
C LEU A 87 -1.39 15.42 12.97
N SER A 88 -0.97 16.40 12.17
CA SER A 88 -1.92 17.26 11.43
C SER A 88 -2.48 16.53 10.21
N SER A 89 -3.63 16.97 9.73
CA SER A 89 -4.26 16.44 8.51
C SER A 89 -3.32 16.46 7.30
N ALA A 90 -2.50 17.51 7.15
CA ALA A 90 -1.51 17.60 6.08
C ALA A 90 -0.42 16.53 6.17
N VAL A 91 0.10 16.25 7.37
CA VAL A 91 1.13 15.20 7.56
C VAL A 91 0.53 13.83 7.31
N CYS A 92 -0.67 13.58 7.85
CA CYS A 92 -1.37 12.33 7.62
C CYS A 92 -1.66 12.09 6.13
N HIS A 93 -2.10 13.12 5.40
CA HIS A 93 -2.34 13.03 3.97
C HIS A 93 -1.06 12.63 3.21
N ARG A 94 0.09 13.21 3.55
CA ARG A 94 1.38 12.85 2.94
C ARG A 94 1.79 11.41 3.27
N GLN A 95 1.59 10.96 4.51
CA GLN A 95 1.87 9.57 4.89
C GLN A 95 1.00 8.58 4.11
N LEU A 96 -0.29 8.88 3.92
CA LEU A 96 -1.16 8.08 3.06
C LEU A 96 -0.66 8.04 1.61
N SER A 97 -0.16 9.15 1.05
CA SER A 97 0.48 9.16 -0.27
C SER A 97 1.69 8.22 -0.35
N THR A 98 2.51 8.12 0.70
CA THR A 98 3.66 7.22 0.71
C THR A 98 3.25 5.74 0.68
N ILE A 99 2.21 5.37 1.43
CA ILE A 99 1.65 4.01 1.43
C ILE A 99 1.11 3.67 0.04
N MET A 100 0.34 4.59 -0.55
CA MET A 100 -0.23 4.40 -1.89
C MET A 100 0.84 4.31 -2.98
N LEU A 101 1.94 5.05 -2.85
CA LEU A 101 3.07 4.97 -3.79
C LEU A 101 3.71 3.58 -3.74
N ALA A 102 3.99 3.05 -2.56
CA ALA A 102 4.54 1.70 -2.40
C ALA A 102 3.59 0.63 -2.98
N LEU A 103 2.29 0.77 -2.76
CA LEU A 103 1.29 -0.12 -3.37
C LEU A 103 1.23 0.00 -4.90
N THR A 104 1.31 1.21 -5.44
CA THR A 104 1.32 1.44 -6.89
C THR A 104 2.54 0.79 -7.52
N ASN A 105 3.72 0.98 -6.93
CA ASN A 105 4.96 0.34 -7.37
C ASN A 105 4.84 -1.19 -7.35
N ALA A 106 4.27 -1.77 -6.29
CA ALA A 106 4.05 -3.22 -6.22
C ALA A 106 3.13 -3.71 -7.34
N ILE A 107 2.01 -3.02 -7.58
CA ILE A 107 1.03 -3.38 -8.62
C ILE A 107 1.65 -3.28 -10.02
N GLU A 108 2.41 -2.22 -10.30
CA GLU A 108 3.13 -2.04 -11.57
C GLU A 108 4.15 -3.14 -11.82
N GLN A 109 4.94 -3.50 -10.79
CA GLN A 109 5.92 -4.58 -10.89
C GLN A 109 5.27 -5.95 -11.11
N ILE A 110 4.09 -6.20 -10.52
CA ILE A 110 3.31 -7.42 -10.79
C ILE A 110 2.82 -7.45 -12.24
N ASN A 111 2.43 -6.30 -12.79
CA ASN A 111 1.98 -6.18 -14.18
C ASN A 111 3.12 -6.30 -15.19
N THR A 112 4.35 -5.98 -14.77
CA THR A 112 5.52 -6.04 -15.64
C THR A 112 5.89 -7.52 -15.84
N PRO A 113 5.73 -8.09 -17.05
CA PRO A 113 6.21 -9.43 -17.29
C PRO A 113 7.73 -9.45 -17.09
N ALA A 114 8.24 -10.42 -16.32
CA ALA A 114 9.68 -10.65 -16.22
C ALA A 114 10.25 -10.66 -17.64
N LYS A 115 11.24 -9.79 -17.93
CA LYS A 115 11.87 -9.66 -19.25
C LYS A 115 12.06 -11.05 -19.83
N ARG A 116 11.23 -11.44 -20.81
CA ARG A 116 11.44 -12.67 -21.56
C ARG A 116 12.75 -12.46 -22.29
N ARG A 117 13.87 -12.94 -21.73
CA ARG A 117 15.10 -13.09 -22.49
C ARG A 117 14.77 -14.11 -23.57
N TRP A 118 14.63 -13.63 -24.78
CA TRP A 118 14.43 -14.53 -25.89
C TRP A 118 15.69 -15.39 -26.06
N PRO A 119 15.55 -16.68 -26.43
CA PRO A 119 16.68 -17.61 -26.48
C PRO A 119 17.87 -17.12 -27.33
N TRP A 120 17.62 -16.26 -28.32
CA TRP A 120 18.61 -15.69 -29.23
C TRP A 120 19.40 -14.48 -28.69
N GLN A 121 19.13 -14.00 -27.48
CA GLN A 121 19.91 -12.91 -26.85
C GLN A 121 21.10 -13.41 -26.00
N ARG A 122 21.48 -14.69 -26.12
CA ARG A 122 22.73 -15.22 -25.59
C ARG A 122 23.80 -15.13 -26.69
N ALA A 123 24.42 -13.97 -26.83
CA ALA A 123 25.66 -13.77 -27.59
C ALA A 123 26.67 -13.08 -26.69
#